data_AF-A0A929DZA6-F1
#
_entry.id   AF-A0A929DZA6-F1
#
_cell.length_a   1.000
_cell.length_b   1.000
_cell.length_c   1.000
_cell.angle_alpha   90.00
_cell.angle_beta   90.00
_cell.angle_gamma   90.00
#
_symmetry.space_group_name_H-M   'P 1'
#
loop_
_entity.id
_entity.type
_entity.pdbx_description
1 polymer ?
#
loop_
_entity_poly.entity_id
_entity_poly.type
_entity_poly.pdbx_seq_one_letter_code
_entity_poly.pdbx_strand_id
1 'polypeptide(L)'
;PEGVLCIISAVTITLIGGLAGYIIRSGKSLPAKKALYIALAGVGAIVLAQVLSPFYPIIKKMWTVSYVLKAAGVSALLLSLFYYVIDVKGSKNWTLFFRVFGMNSITIYMASRIIDFHDISRFFLNWTSVHINEQWGTLFIAIGVLTVQWALMLFLYKKLIFLRV
;
A
#
# COMPACT_ATOMS: atom_id res chain seq x y z
N PRO A 1 -11.66 14.87 -13.79
CA PRO A 1 -12.94 14.19 -13.49
C PRO A 1 -13.15 14.15 -11.96
N GLU A 2 -13.61 15.26 -11.41
CA GLU A 2 -13.86 15.41 -9.96
C GLU A 2 -15.34 15.72 -9.76
N GLY A 3 -16.17 14.69 -9.88
CA GLY A 3 -17.61 14.80 -9.59
C GLY A 3 -17.90 14.71 -8.09
N VAL A 4 -19.04 15.22 -7.66
CA VAL A 4 -19.51 15.19 -6.25
C VAL A 4 -19.51 13.76 -5.66
N LEU A 5 -19.89 12.76 -6.46
CA LEU A 5 -19.84 11.34 -6.08
C LEU A 5 -18.43 10.85 -5.73
N CYS A 6 -17.40 11.38 -6.40
CA CYS A 6 -16.01 11.06 -6.12
C CYS A 6 -15.57 11.64 -4.76
N ILE A 7 -16.01 12.86 -4.44
CA ILE A 7 -15.71 13.52 -3.15
C ILE A 7 -16.33 12.73 -1.99
N ILE A 8 -17.61 12.37 -2.09
CA ILE A 8 -18.30 11.58 -1.05
C ILE A 8 -17.60 10.23 -0.86
N SER A 9 -17.24 9.57 -1.95
CA SER A 9 -16.50 8.30 -1.95
C SER A 9 -15.13 8.43 -1.29
N ALA A 10 -14.38 9.49 -1.59
CA ALA A 10 -13.08 9.78 -1.01
C ALA A 10 -13.17 10.09 0.50
N VAL A 11 -14.16 10.88 0.93
CA VAL A 11 -14.41 11.15 2.35
C VAL A 11 -14.81 9.87 3.08
N THR A 12 -15.64 9.02 2.47
CA THR A 12 -16.07 7.76 3.08
C THR A 12 -14.89 6.81 3.32
N ILE A 13 -14.02 6.61 2.32
CA ILE A 13 -12.89 5.70 2.48
C ILE A 13 -11.84 6.21 3.47
N THR A 14 -11.63 7.53 3.52
CA THR A 14 -10.71 8.15 4.50
C THR A 14 -11.24 8.02 5.92
N LEU A 15 -12.56 8.23 6.14
CA LEU A 15 -13.20 8.01 7.44
C LEU A 15 -13.13 6.54 7.88
N ILE A 16 -13.40 5.59 6.98
CA ILE A 16 -13.28 4.14 7.28
C ILE A 16 -11.84 3.81 7.71
N GLY A 17 -10.83 4.33 7.01
CA GLY A 17 -9.43 4.15 7.38
C GLY A 17 -9.09 4.74 8.75
N GLY A 18 -9.56 5.96 9.02
CA GLY A 18 -9.39 6.62 10.32
C GLY A 18 -10.03 5.85 11.47
N LEU A 19 -11.25 5.33 11.28
CA LEU A 19 -11.94 4.48 12.24
C LEU A 19 -11.21 3.16 12.49
N ALA A 20 -10.71 2.50 11.44
CA ALA A 20 -9.92 1.28 11.58
C ALA A 20 -8.64 1.54 12.41
N GLY A 21 -7.95 2.65 12.15
CA GLY A 21 -6.79 3.08 12.95
C GLY A 21 -7.13 3.38 14.41
N TYR A 22 -8.28 4.04 14.65
CA TYR A 22 -8.78 4.30 15.99
C TYR A 22 -9.08 3.01 16.77
N ILE A 23 -9.73 2.03 16.15
CA ILE A 23 -10.03 0.72 16.76
C ILE A 23 -8.74 0.01 17.16
N ILE A 24 -7.74 -0.01 16.27
CA ILE A 24 -6.43 -0.61 16.56
C ILE A 24 -5.77 0.07 17.77
N ARG A 25 -5.76 1.40 17.79
CA ARG A 25 -5.12 2.19 18.86
C ARG A 25 -5.87 2.16 20.19
N SER A 26 -7.18 1.90 20.18
CA SER A 26 -7.99 1.88 21.40
C SER A 26 -7.55 0.77 22.36
N GLY A 27 -7.27 1.05 23.63
CA GLY A 27 -6.79 0.05 24.60
C GLY A 27 -7.85 -0.94 25.12
N LYS A 28 -9.05 -0.95 24.53
CA LYS A 28 -10.25 -1.55 25.13
C LYS A 28 -10.39 -3.07 24.94
N SER A 29 -9.58 -3.71 24.09
CA SER A 29 -9.75 -5.14 23.74
C SER A 29 -8.43 -5.85 23.41
N LEU A 30 -8.42 -7.18 23.52
CA LEU A 30 -7.26 -8.01 23.17
C LEU A 30 -6.86 -7.77 21.69
N PRO A 31 -5.56 -7.66 21.39
CA PRO A 31 -5.06 -7.45 20.02
C PRO A 31 -5.64 -8.44 18.99
N ALA A 32 -5.68 -9.74 19.32
CA ALA A 32 -6.22 -10.76 18.41
C ALA A 32 -7.71 -10.54 18.08
N LYS A 33 -8.53 -10.09 19.05
CA LYS A 33 -9.95 -9.82 18.82
C LYS A 33 -10.14 -8.62 17.90
N LYS A 34 -9.31 -7.58 18.00
CA LYS A 34 -9.34 -6.43 17.09
C LYS A 34 -9.06 -6.83 15.65
N ALA A 35 -8.02 -7.64 15.44
CA ALA A 35 -7.69 -8.17 14.13
C ALA A 35 -8.91 -8.90 13.53
N LEU A 36 -9.56 -9.76 14.34
CA LEU A 36 -10.75 -10.48 13.92
C LEU A 36 -11.91 -9.54 13.56
N TYR A 37 -12.22 -8.53 14.38
CA TYR A 37 -13.29 -7.57 14.09
C TYR A 37 -13.05 -6.81 12.78
N ILE A 38 -11.81 -6.35 12.55
CA ILE A 38 -11.44 -5.64 11.32
C ILE A 38 -11.52 -6.60 10.12
N ALA A 39 -11.12 -7.85 10.29
CA ALA A 39 -11.25 -8.86 9.24
C ALA A 39 -12.71 -9.13 8.88
N LEU A 40 -13.57 -9.36 9.88
CA LEU A 40 -15.00 -9.58 9.68
C LEU A 40 -15.68 -8.37 9.01
N ALA A 41 -15.36 -7.15 9.45
CA ALA A 41 -15.84 -5.94 8.81
C ALA A 41 -15.35 -5.84 7.34
N GLY A 42 -14.10 -6.22 7.08
CA GLY A 42 -13.53 -6.27 5.74
C GLY A 42 -14.23 -7.28 4.81
N VAL A 43 -14.46 -8.51 5.29
CA VAL A 43 -15.24 -9.52 4.56
C VAL A 43 -16.65 -9.02 4.31
N GLY A 44 -17.32 -8.47 5.33
CA GLY A 44 -18.67 -7.92 5.20
C GLY A 44 -18.75 -6.82 4.13
N ALA A 45 -17.79 -5.90 4.09
CA ALA A 45 -17.71 -4.87 3.07
C ALA A 45 -17.52 -5.45 1.67
N ILE A 46 -16.67 -6.46 1.49
CA ILE A 46 -16.48 -7.12 0.18
C ILE A 46 -17.77 -7.81 -0.27
N VAL A 47 -18.43 -8.55 0.62
CA VAL A 47 -19.69 -9.24 0.31
C VAL A 47 -20.77 -8.23 -0.08
N LEU A 48 -20.94 -7.16 0.70
CA LEU A 48 -21.87 -6.08 0.37
C LEU A 48 -21.56 -5.44 -0.98
N ALA A 49 -20.27 -5.22 -1.30
CA ALA A 49 -19.88 -4.67 -2.59
C ALA A 49 -20.21 -5.61 -3.76
N GLN A 50 -20.10 -6.93 -3.56
CA GLN A 50 -20.50 -7.92 -4.57
C GLN A 50 -22.02 -7.99 -4.73
N VAL A 51 -22.78 -7.97 -3.63
CA VAL A 51 -24.26 -7.97 -3.66
C VAL A 51 -24.80 -6.69 -4.30
N LEU A 52 -24.13 -5.55 -4.11
CA LEU A 52 -24.51 -4.28 -4.72
C LEU A 52 -24.11 -4.17 -6.21
N SER A 53 -23.18 -5.02 -6.67
CA SER A 53 -22.65 -4.99 -8.04
C SER A 53 -23.69 -5.07 -9.17
N PRO A 54 -24.80 -5.85 -9.05
CA PRO A 54 -25.83 -5.92 -10.08
C PRO A 54 -26.60 -4.61 -10.26
N PHE A 55 -26.79 -3.84 -9.18
CA PHE A 55 -27.50 -2.55 -9.20
C PHE A 55 -26.56 -1.39 -9.49
N TYR A 56 -25.34 -1.46 -8.98
CA TYR A 56 -24.35 -0.40 -9.11
C TYR A 56 -22.96 -0.99 -9.41
N PRO A 57 -22.50 -0.92 -10.67
CA PRO A 57 -21.32 -1.65 -11.11
C PRO A 57 -20.03 -1.15 -10.47
N ILE A 58 -19.09 -2.08 -10.33
CA ILE A 58 -17.77 -1.83 -9.73
C ILE A 58 -16.88 -1.20 -10.81
N ILE A 59 -16.81 0.13 -10.84
CA ILE A 59 -16.06 0.88 -11.85
C ILE A 59 -15.01 1.76 -11.17
N LYS A 60 -13.75 1.33 -11.28
CA LYS A 60 -12.59 2.07 -10.76
C LYS A 60 -12.46 3.48 -11.35
N LYS A 61 -12.74 3.63 -12.65
CA LYS A 61 -12.59 4.92 -13.36
C LYS A 61 -13.50 6.01 -12.82
N MET A 62 -14.68 5.66 -12.32
CA MET A 62 -15.68 6.60 -11.80
C MET A 62 -15.73 6.65 -10.28
N TRP A 63 -14.82 5.95 -9.58
CA TRP A 63 -14.80 5.87 -8.12
C TRP A 63 -16.18 5.53 -7.54
N THR A 64 -16.82 4.48 -8.08
CA THR A 64 -18.16 4.08 -7.63
C THR A 64 -18.13 3.62 -6.17
N VAL A 65 -19.20 3.89 -5.42
CA VAL A 65 -19.39 3.42 -4.03
C VAL A 65 -19.17 1.91 -3.89
N SER A 66 -19.64 1.08 -4.84
CA SER A 66 -19.38 -0.37 -4.84
C SER A 66 -17.88 -0.68 -4.96
N TYR A 67 -17.13 0.09 -5.75
CA TYR A 67 -15.67 -0.03 -5.84
C TYR A 67 -14.99 0.41 -4.54
N VAL A 68 -15.43 1.52 -3.95
CA VAL A 68 -14.91 2.04 -2.68
C VAL A 68 -15.08 1.02 -1.56
N LEU A 69 -16.26 0.41 -1.45
CA LEU A 69 -16.55 -0.59 -0.44
C LEU A 69 -15.71 -1.86 -0.62
N LYS A 70 -15.52 -2.31 -1.86
CA LYS A 70 -14.61 -3.42 -2.19
C LYS A 70 -13.16 -3.09 -1.84
N ALA A 71 -12.68 -1.90 -2.20
CA ALA A 71 -11.31 -1.46 -1.93
C ALA A 71 -11.06 -1.28 -0.42
N ALA A 72 -12.02 -0.71 0.31
CA ALA A 72 -11.98 -0.58 1.76
C ALA A 72 -11.95 -1.95 2.44
N GLY A 73 -12.77 -2.90 1.99
CA GLY A 73 -12.80 -4.25 2.53
C GLY A 73 -11.50 -5.03 2.32
N VAL A 74 -10.93 -4.97 1.12
CA VAL A 74 -9.60 -5.56 0.84
C VAL A 74 -8.51 -4.91 1.69
N SER A 75 -8.54 -3.58 1.82
CA SER A 75 -7.57 -2.84 2.65
C SER A 75 -7.70 -3.21 4.13
N ALA A 76 -8.92 -3.40 4.64
CA ALA A 76 -9.18 -3.83 6.01
C ALA A 76 -8.66 -5.26 6.29
N LEU A 77 -8.81 -6.18 5.32
CA LEU A 77 -8.23 -7.53 5.43
C LEU A 77 -6.70 -7.50 5.48
N LEU A 78 -6.07 -6.73 4.59
CA LEU A 78 -4.62 -6.52 4.60
C LEU A 78 -4.14 -5.89 5.91
N LEU A 79 -4.86 -4.87 6.40
CA LEU A 79 -4.55 -4.23 7.68
C LEU A 79 -4.65 -5.22 8.85
N SER A 80 -5.71 -6.03 8.89
CA SER A 80 -5.89 -7.07 9.92
C SER A 80 -4.77 -8.11 9.86
N LEU A 81 -4.41 -8.57 8.67
CA LEU A 81 -3.33 -9.54 8.47
C LEU A 81 -1.99 -8.99 8.99
N PHE A 82 -1.61 -7.77 8.58
CA PHE A 82 -0.34 -7.18 9.04
C PHE A 82 -0.35 -6.88 10.54
N TYR A 83 -1.47 -6.39 11.07
CA TYR A 83 -1.62 -6.17 12.51
C TYR A 83 -1.45 -7.48 13.29
N TYR A 84 -2.06 -8.57 12.83
CA TYR A 84 -1.90 -9.88 13.46
C TYR A 84 -0.45 -10.39 13.40
N VAL A 85 0.20 -10.33 12.23
CA VAL A 85 1.59 -10.83 12.07
C VAL A 85 2.59 -10.02 12.91
N ILE A 86 2.44 -8.70 12.96
CA ILE A 86 3.42 -7.80 13.58
C ILE A 86 3.16 -7.66 15.08
N ASP A 87 1.92 -7.40 15.48
CA ASP A 87 1.59 -7.04 16.86
C ASP A 87 1.14 -8.23 17.70
N VAL A 88 0.52 -9.25 17.11
CA VAL A 88 0.09 -10.47 17.84
C VAL A 88 1.18 -11.53 17.82
N LYS A 89 1.72 -11.87 16.63
CA LYS A 89 2.77 -12.88 16.49
C LYS A 89 4.18 -12.35 16.81
N GLY A 90 4.35 -11.02 16.89
CA GLY A 90 5.63 -10.40 17.25
C GLY A 90 6.72 -10.47 16.17
N SER A 91 6.38 -10.86 14.94
CA SER A 91 7.37 -10.99 13.85
C SER A 91 7.72 -9.62 13.26
N LYS A 92 8.75 -8.98 13.81
CA LYS A 92 9.14 -7.61 13.42
C LYS A 92 10.32 -7.54 12.44
N ASN A 93 11.15 -8.58 12.33
CA ASN A 93 12.40 -8.51 11.57
C ASN A 93 12.19 -8.27 10.06
N TRP A 94 11.17 -8.90 9.46
CA TRP A 94 10.83 -8.71 8.04
C TRP A 94 10.17 -7.36 7.74
N THR A 95 9.63 -6.70 8.77
CA THR A 95 8.94 -5.41 8.59
C THR A 95 9.88 -4.28 8.22
N LEU A 96 11.20 -4.44 8.41
CA LEU A 96 12.20 -3.43 8.09
C LEU A 96 12.14 -3.05 6.61
N PHE A 97 12.02 -4.04 5.71
CA PHE A 97 11.91 -3.79 4.28
C PHE A 97 10.74 -2.85 3.93
N PHE A 98 9.55 -3.16 4.45
CA PHE A 98 8.34 -2.35 4.23
C PHE A 98 8.39 -1.01 4.97
N ARG A 99 8.96 -0.97 6.18
CA ARG A 99 9.05 0.24 7.00
C ARG A 99 9.87 1.32 6.34
N VAL A 100 10.97 0.95 5.68
CA VAL A 100 11.88 1.88 4.99
C VAL A 100 11.15 2.65 3.90
N PHE A 101 10.33 1.97 3.09
CA PHE A 101 9.48 2.62 2.09
C PHE A 101 8.34 3.42 2.73
N GLY A 102 7.70 2.85 3.76
CA GLY A 102 6.54 3.48 4.40
C GLY A 102 6.84 4.81 5.08
N MET A 103 8.00 4.94 5.74
CA MET A 103 8.35 6.15 6.48
C MET A 103 8.87 7.29 5.61
N ASN A 104 9.26 7.01 4.36
CA ASN A 104 9.78 8.00 3.40
C ASN A 104 8.95 8.02 2.10
N SER A 105 7.65 7.77 2.21
CA SER A 105 6.74 7.64 1.05
C SER A 105 6.64 8.93 0.21
N ILE A 106 6.65 10.10 0.85
CA ILE A 106 6.67 11.40 0.15
C ILE A 106 8.00 11.59 -0.57
N THR A 107 9.11 11.23 0.08
CA THR A 107 10.45 11.39 -0.49
C THR A 107 10.63 10.54 -1.73
N ILE A 108 10.19 9.27 -1.73
CA ILE A 108 10.31 8.42 -2.93
C ILE A 108 9.44 8.94 -4.07
N TYR A 109 8.24 9.44 -3.77
CA TYR A 109 7.37 10.05 -4.78
C TYR A 109 8.05 11.26 -5.43
N MET A 110 8.57 12.20 -4.64
CA MET A 110 9.29 13.36 -5.15
C MET A 110 10.59 12.96 -5.88
N ALA A 111 11.37 12.03 -5.31
CA ALA A 111 12.61 11.56 -5.89
C ALA A 111 12.37 10.92 -7.26
N SER A 112 11.30 10.15 -7.44
CA SER A 112 10.94 9.54 -8.74
C SER A 112 10.60 10.55 -9.84
N ARG A 113 10.33 11.81 -9.47
CA ARG A 113 10.08 12.91 -10.41
C ARG A 113 11.35 13.66 -10.78
N ILE A 114 12.35 13.66 -9.90
CA ILE A 114 13.61 14.41 -10.04
C ILE A 114 14.73 13.52 -10.59
N ILE A 115 14.76 12.26 -10.17
CA ILE A 115 15.79 11.28 -10.49
C ILE A 115 15.18 10.21 -11.40
N ASP A 116 15.79 10.02 -12.57
CA ASP A 116 15.44 8.91 -13.44
C ASP A 116 16.13 7.62 -12.96
N PHE A 117 15.43 6.89 -12.09
CA PHE A 117 15.93 5.63 -11.57
C PHE A 117 16.07 4.54 -12.65
N HIS A 118 15.36 4.66 -13.77
CA HIS A 118 15.39 3.69 -14.85
C HIS A 118 16.71 3.77 -15.61
N ASP A 119 17.20 4.98 -15.85
CA ASP A 119 18.51 5.21 -16.48
C ASP A 119 19.67 4.76 -15.58
N ILE A 120 19.56 4.99 -14.27
CA ILE A 120 20.54 4.48 -13.30
C ILE A 120 20.56 2.94 -13.32
N SER A 121 19.38 2.31 -13.26
CA SER A 121 19.27 0.85 -13.30
C SER A 121 19.83 0.28 -14.61
N ARG A 122 19.52 0.91 -15.75
CA ARG A 122 20.10 0.54 -17.05
C ARG A 122 21.61 0.71 -17.06
N PHE A 123 22.16 1.82 -16.60
CA PHE A 123 23.62 2.00 -16.57
C PHE A 123 24.35 0.85 -15.85
N PHE A 124 23.81 0.39 -14.71
CA PHE A 124 24.40 -0.72 -13.96
C PHE A 124 24.06 -2.12 -14.49
N LEU A 125 22.85 -2.34 -15.01
CA LEU A 125 22.32 -3.67 -15.35
C LEU A 125 22.19 -3.94 -16.86
N ASN A 126 22.47 -2.97 -17.73
CA ASN A 126 22.35 -3.14 -19.19
C ASN A 126 23.30 -4.25 -19.68
N TRP A 127 24.50 -4.34 -19.13
CA TRP A 127 25.45 -5.40 -19.46
C TRP A 127 24.89 -6.81 -19.18
N THR A 128 24.15 -6.96 -18.07
CA THR A 128 23.47 -8.22 -17.72
C THR A 128 22.19 -8.44 -18.51
N SER A 129 21.47 -7.38 -18.89
CA SER A 129 20.22 -7.47 -19.65
C SER A 129 20.43 -7.90 -21.10
N VAL A 130 21.59 -7.59 -21.71
CA VAL A 130 21.90 -7.97 -23.10
C VAL A 130 22.14 -9.48 -23.25
N HIS A 131 22.53 -10.16 -22.16
CA HIS A 131 22.82 -11.61 -22.17
C HIS A 131 21.60 -12.48 -21.82
N ILE A 132 20.46 -11.87 -21.52
CA ILE A 132 19.24 -12.56 -21.08
C ILE A 132 18.09 -12.15 -22.01
N ASN A 133 17.22 -13.09 -22.37
CA ASN A 133 16.00 -12.88 -23.16
C ASN A 133 15.22 -11.60 -22.75
N GLU A 134 14.71 -10.82 -23.71
CA GLU A 134 14.08 -9.49 -23.54
C GLU A 134 13.04 -9.42 -22.42
N GLN A 135 12.25 -10.49 -22.23
CA GLN A 135 11.23 -10.55 -21.16
C GLN A 135 11.86 -10.52 -19.77
N TRP A 136 12.95 -11.27 -19.59
CA TRP A 136 13.66 -11.34 -18.31
C TRP A 136 14.54 -10.11 -18.10
N GLY A 137 15.12 -9.55 -19.18
CA GLY A 137 15.89 -8.30 -19.11
C GLY A 137 15.07 -7.14 -18.53
N THR A 138 13.80 -7.01 -18.95
CA THR A 138 12.90 -5.98 -18.42
C THR A 138 12.61 -6.16 -16.93
N LEU A 139 12.43 -7.40 -16.47
CA LEU A 139 12.24 -7.72 -15.05
C LEU A 139 13.48 -7.41 -14.22
N PHE A 140 14.68 -7.72 -14.73
CA PHE A 140 15.94 -7.41 -14.05
C PHE A 140 16.14 -5.90 -13.89
N ILE A 141 15.85 -5.11 -14.93
CA ILE A 141 15.92 -3.65 -14.85
C ILE A 141 14.92 -3.13 -13.81
N ALA A 142 13.70 -3.66 -13.77
CA ALA A 142 12.69 -3.27 -12.77
C ALA A 142 13.14 -3.60 -11.33
N ILE A 143 13.75 -4.77 -11.11
CA ILE A 143 14.33 -5.13 -9.82
C ILE A 143 15.48 -4.19 -9.44
N GLY A 144 16.32 -3.81 -10.41
CA GLY A 144 17.37 -2.82 -10.22
C GLY A 144 16.83 -1.47 -9.77
N VAL A 145 15.77 -0.98 -10.42
CA VAL A 145 15.08 0.27 -10.03
C VAL A 145 14.61 0.17 -8.58
N LEU A 146 13.92 -0.91 -8.22
CA LEU A 146 13.44 -1.13 -6.85
C LEU A 146 14.58 -1.19 -5.83
N THR A 147 15.71 -1.80 -6.21
CA THR A 147 16.88 -1.95 -5.34
C THR A 147 17.57 -0.61 -5.11
N VAL A 148 17.74 0.20 -6.16
CA VAL A 148 18.31 1.56 -6.07
C VAL A 148 17.40 2.45 -5.23
N GLN A 149 16.09 2.41 -5.48
CA GLN A 149 15.11 3.15 -4.69
C GLN A 149 15.15 2.73 -3.21
N TRP A 150 15.19 1.42 -2.94
CA TRP A 150 15.28 0.90 -1.58
C TRP A 150 16.58 1.30 -0.88
N ALA A 151 17.72 1.24 -1.58
CA ALA A 151 19.02 1.64 -1.03
C ALA A 151 19.04 3.14 -0.67
N LEU A 152 18.46 3.99 -1.53
CA LEU A 152 18.32 5.42 -1.24
C LEU A 152 17.43 5.65 -0.01
N MET A 153 16.29 4.95 0.07
CA MET A 153 15.38 5.05 1.22
C MET A 153 16.03 4.51 2.50
N LEU A 154 16.83 3.46 2.41
CA LEU A 154 17.60 2.93 3.53
C LEU A 154 18.62 3.94 4.04
N PHE A 155 19.32 4.62 3.13
CA PHE A 155 20.28 5.65 3.48
C PHE A 155 19.60 6.78 4.27
N LEU A 156 18.47 7.28 3.77
CA LEU A 156 17.67 8.29 4.45
C LEU A 156 17.14 7.79 5.81
N TYR A 157 16.67 6.55 5.86
CA TYR A 157 16.19 5.91 7.09
C TYR A 157 17.29 5.82 8.15
N LYS A 158 18.51 5.39 7.78
CA LYS A 158 19.66 5.33 8.70
C LYS A 158 20.11 6.71 9.18
N LYS A 159 19.96 7.74 8.33
CA LYS A 159 20.28 9.14 8.67
C LYS A 159 19.15 9.85 9.44
N LEU A 160 18.01 9.17 9.66
CA LEU A 160 16.81 9.74 10.30
C LEU A 160 16.29 11.01 9.61
N ILE A 161 16.52 11.15 8.30
CA ILE A 161 16.03 12.26 7.50
C ILE A 161 14.67 11.87 6.96
N PHE A 162 13.62 12.50 7.47
CA PHE A 162 12.24 12.28 7.03
C PHE A 162 11.66 13.61 6.55
N LEU A 163 11.32 13.68 5.26
CA LEU A 163 10.55 14.81 4.74
C LEU A 163 9.12 14.70 5.26
N ARG A 164 8.70 15.70 6.05
CA ARG A 164 7.32 15.89 6.49
C ARG A 164 6.81 17.18 5.85
N VAL A 165 5.58 17.13 5.34
CA VAL A 165 4.82 18.27 4.81
C VAL A 165 3.74 18.60 5.84
#